data_AF-M4VS33-F1
#
_entry.id   AF-M4VS33-F1
#
_cell.length_a   1.000
_cell.length_b   1.000
_cell.length_c   1.000
_cell.angle_alpha   90.00
_cell.angle_beta   90.00
_cell.angle_gamma   90.00
#
_symmetry.space_group_name_H-M   'P 1'
#
loop_
_entity.id
_entity.type
_entity.pdbx_description
1 polymer ?
#
loop_
_entity_poly.entity_id
_entity_poly.type
_entity_poly.pdbx_seq_one_letter_code
_entity_poly.pdbx_strand_id
1 'polypeptide(L)'
;MITVLNPSYSSSSDSTLTTKSEALAREATQKVLQQKPGGLKGIEASLEALSVMPEELNLFKNRHSRFVVVGIGGSSLGIQVLAEMKQASNFQFIDNVDAYHFEQLFETMPEPEKTGWLFISKSGGTIETLTALEFIEQELSTKNISLSEHSLVITEKKDSDLYRWSQQKQVLFFEMPVSVGGRFSVLTEVGLIPAWLMGFDMKALRTGAMEAYNASDVLAKVTSETLKSWQREEWITVLWSYSSRLKSFGLWWQQLWAESLAKKVDIQGQPAARVSTPLPLIGATDQHSVLQQVMEGARDKLVVFLRVQEAEAGKSLLQKSQMRETALLQGRNMGTLLRAEAEAIQQALSEVQVSNISLQISDVRDQSVGYLFMFFQLWVMCLGEAIQINTFDQPGVELGKVKTKKILSGQL
;
A
#
# COMPACT_ATOMS: atom_id res chain seq x y z
N MET A 1 -11.37 -12.64 7.70
CA MET A 1 -11.37 -11.18 7.93
C MET A 1 -11.88 -10.40 6.71
N ILE A 2 -11.46 -10.73 5.49
CA ILE A 2 -12.19 -10.29 4.29
C ILE A 2 -13.29 -11.29 3.94
N THR A 3 -14.49 -10.80 3.65
CA THR A 3 -15.60 -11.58 3.08
C THR A 3 -15.99 -11.04 1.71
N VAL A 4 -16.35 -11.93 0.79
CA VAL A 4 -16.91 -11.54 -0.51
C VAL A 4 -18.42 -11.45 -0.38
N LEU A 5 -19.00 -10.26 -0.54
CA LEU A 5 -20.41 -10.02 -0.21
C LEU A 5 -21.40 -10.51 -1.28
N ASN A 6 -21.02 -10.54 -2.57
CA ASN A 6 -21.87 -11.07 -3.64
C ASN A 6 -21.01 -11.60 -4.81
N PRO A 7 -21.48 -12.60 -5.57
CA PRO A 7 -20.87 -12.97 -6.84
C PRO A 7 -21.11 -11.86 -7.88
N SER A 8 -20.09 -11.64 -8.69
CA SER A 8 -19.99 -10.69 -9.79
C SER A 8 -21.17 -10.79 -10.76
N TYR A 9 -21.56 -9.65 -11.35
CA TYR A 9 -22.07 -9.70 -12.72
C TYR A 9 -20.90 -10.18 -13.59
N SER A 10 -20.93 -11.47 -13.97
CA SER A 10 -20.00 -12.09 -14.90
C SER A 10 -20.73 -12.26 -16.22
N SER A 11 -20.57 -11.32 -17.14
CA SER A 11 -21.21 -11.36 -18.48
C SER A 11 -20.65 -12.45 -19.41
N SER A 12 -19.69 -13.26 -18.99
CA SER A 12 -19.12 -14.26 -19.90
C SER A 12 -20.12 -15.41 -20.14
N SER A 13 -20.77 -15.38 -21.30
CA SER A 13 -21.52 -16.51 -21.87
C SER A 13 -20.62 -17.68 -22.29
N ASP A 14 -19.29 -17.54 -22.22
CA ASP A 14 -18.32 -18.58 -22.52
C ASP A 14 -17.87 -19.33 -21.25
N SER A 15 -18.51 -20.47 -21.01
CA SER A 15 -18.25 -21.34 -19.86
C SER A 15 -16.83 -21.93 -19.86
N THR A 16 -16.18 -22.03 -21.02
CA THR A 16 -14.85 -22.65 -21.13
C THR A 16 -13.74 -21.72 -20.63
N LEU A 17 -13.78 -20.45 -21.03
CA LEU A 17 -12.85 -19.42 -20.53
C LEU A 17 -12.98 -19.22 -19.01
N THR A 18 -14.21 -19.24 -18.52
CA THR A 18 -14.53 -19.16 -17.08
C THR A 18 -13.84 -20.28 -16.30
N THR A 19 -13.95 -21.52 -16.77
CA THR A 19 -13.37 -22.70 -16.11
C THR A 19 -11.84 -22.65 -16.09
N LYS A 20 -11.20 -22.16 -17.17
CA LYS A 20 -9.74 -22.05 -17.24
C LYS A 20 -9.18 -21.03 -16.24
N SER A 21 -9.79 -19.85 -16.14
CA SER A 21 -9.35 -18.80 -15.20
C SER A 21 -9.51 -19.23 -13.75
N GLU A 22 -10.55 -20.00 -13.42
CA GLU A 22 -10.74 -20.57 -12.08
C GLU A 22 -9.69 -21.62 -11.73
N ALA A 23 -9.37 -22.52 -12.67
CA ALA A 23 -8.33 -23.53 -12.48
C ALA A 23 -6.96 -22.88 -12.27
N LEU A 24 -6.57 -21.94 -13.14
CA LEU A 24 -5.31 -21.20 -13.02
C LEU A 24 -5.21 -20.44 -11.70
N ALA A 25 -6.27 -19.75 -11.30
CA ALA A 25 -6.27 -18.99 -10.05
C ALA A 25 -6.11 -19.90 -8.81
N ARG A 26 -6.76 -21.07 -8.79
CA ARG A 26 -6.62 -22.05 -7.70
C ARG A 26 -5.20 -22.62 -7.64
N GLU A 27 -4.65 -23.03 -8.78
CA GLU A 27 -3.29 -23.56 -8.87
C GLU A 27 -2.26 -22.52 -8.41
N ALA A 28 -2.35 -21.29 -8.94
CA ALA A 28 -1.46 -20.19 -8.57
C ALA A 28 -1.55 -19.87 -7.07
N THR A 29 -2.77 -19.81 -6.52
CA THR A 29 -2.98 -19.57 -5.08
C THR A 29 -2.33 -20.67 -4.23
N GLN A 30 -2.56 -21.93 -4.57
CA GLN A 30 -1.95 -23.06 -3.87
C GLN A 30 -0.42 -22.98 -3.93
N LYS A 31 0.14 -22.71 -5.11
CA LYS A 31 1.58 -22.60 -5.32
C LYS A 31 2.19 -21.46 -4.52
N VAL A 32 1.59 -20.27 -4.53
CA VAL A 32 2.06 -19.10 -3.76
C VAL A 32 2.05 -19.39 -2.26
N LEU A 33 0.96 -19.94 -1.72
CA LEU A 33 0.84 -20.24 -0.30
C LEU A 33 1.82 -21.34 0.16
N GLN A 34 2.13 -22.31 -0.69
CA GLN A 34 3.08 -23.38 -0.39
C GLN A 34 4.54 -22.94 -0.55
N GLN A 35 4.88 -22.29 -1.65
CA GLN A 35 6.27 -21.96 -1.99
C GLN A 35 6.76 -20.69 -1.31
N LYS A 36 5.83 -19.78 -0.95
CA LYS A 36 6.11 -18.48 -0.33
C LYS A 36 7.15 -17.66 -1.12
N PRO A 37 6.87 -17.33 -2.40
CA PRO A 37 7.81 -16.62 -3.26
C PRO A 37 8.06 -15.17 -2.82
N GLY A 38 8.98 -14.48 -3.48
CA GLY A 38 9.08 -13.02 -3.38
C GLY A 38 9.52 -12.46 -2.03
N GLY A 39 10.20 -13.26 -1.21
CA GLY A 39 10.63 -12.85 0.12
C GLY A 39 9.56 -12.99 1.20
N LEU A 40 8.44 -13.69 0.96
CA LEU A 40 7.42 -13.95 2.00
C LEU A 40 8.02 -14.57 3.27
N LYS A 41 9.02 -15.46 3.14
CA LYS A 41 9.75 -15.99 4.31
C LYS A 41 10.53 -14.91 5.07
N GLY A 42 11.06 -13.91 4.37
CA GLY A 42 11.70 -12.74 4.98
C GLY A 42 10.69 -11.87 5.71
N ILE A 43 9.51 -11.65 5.13
CA ILE A 43 8.40 -10.94 5.78
C ILE A 43 7.96 -11.67 7.06
N GLU A 44 7.80 -13.00 7.00
CA GLU A 44 7.47 -13.83 8.17
C GLU A 44 8.52 -13.72 9.27
N ALA A 45 9.80 -13.75 8.89
CA ALA A 45 10.91 -13.59 9.83
C ALA A 45 10.91 -12.21 10.50
N SER A 46 10.68 -11.12 9.75
CA SER A 46 10.58 -9.77 10.32
C SER A 46 9.37 -9.64 11.24
N LEU A 47 8.19 -10.18 10.86
CA LEU A 47 7.00 -10.19 11.70
C LEU A 47 7.24 -10.94 13.02
N GLU A 48 7.96 -12.07 12.98
CA GLU A 48 8.37 -12.81 14.18
C GLU A 48 9.32 -11.98 15.04
N ALA A 49 10.43 -11.52 14.45
CA ALA A 49 11.50 -10.84 15.15
C ALA A 49 11.03 -9.53 15.81
N LEU A 50 10.16 -8.78 15.13
CA LEU A 50 9.62 -7.51 15.60
C LEU A 50 8.29 -7.65 16.37
N SER A 51 7.95 -8.86 16.82
CA SER A 51 6.88 -9.03 17.81
C SER A 51 7.27 -8.49 19.20
N VAL A 52 8.58 -8.34 19.44
CA VAL A 52 9.18 -7.69 20.62
C VAL A 52 10.22 -6.70 20.11
N MET A 53 10.11 -5.43 20.51
CA MET A 53 10.98 -4.38 19.99
C MET A 53 12.30 -4.28 20.76
N PRO A 54 13.43 -4.04 20.07
CA PRO A 54 14.72 -3.81 20.72
C PRO A 54 14.70 -2.62 21.69
N GLU A 55 15.56 -2.67 22.71
CA GLU A 55 15.64 -1.63 23.74
C GLU A 55 16.07 -0.27 23.16
N GLU A 56 16.99 -0.28 22.18
CA GLU A 56 17.48 0.94 21.53
C GLU A 56 16.34 1.68 20.80
N LEU A 57 15.37 0.94 20.25
CA LEU A 57 14.21 1.53 19.61
C LEU A 57 13.24 2.16 20.63
N ASN A 58 13.16 1.59 21.85
CA ASN A 58 12.42 2.20 22.95
C ASN A 58 13.03 3.52 23.40
N LEU A 59 14.35 3.56 23.54
CA LEU A 59 15.07 4.80 23.85
C LEU A 59 14.87 5.84 22.74
N PHE A 60 14.97 5.42 21.48
CA PHE A 60 14.70 6.28 20.32
C PHE A 60 13.29 6.86 20.36
N LYS A 61 12.26 6.04 20.61
CA LYS A 61 10.88 6.51 20.71
C LYS A 61 10.69 7.52 21.82
N ASN A 62 11.26 7.27 23.00
CA ASN A 62 11.07 8.14 24.17
C ASN A 62 11.79 9.50 24.04
N ARG A 63 12.82 9.60 23.20
CA ARG A 63 13.54 10.86 22.92
C ARG A 63 12.80 11.78 21.95
N HIS A 64 11.91 11.25 21.11
CA HIS A 64 11.31 11.99 20.01
C HIS A 64 9.79 12.08 20.14
N SER A 65 9.24 13.27 19.87
CA SER A 65 7.79 13.51 19.87
C SER A 65 7.18 13.44 18.48
N ARG A 66 8.02 13.60 17.44
CA ARG A 66 7.67 13.55 16.03
C ARG A 66 8.65 12.66 15.27
N PHE A 67 8.18 12.08 14.17
CA PHE A 67 8.98 11.31 13.25
C PHE A 67 8.86 11.84 11.82
N VAL A 68 9.98 11.88 11.11
CA VAL A 68 10.02 12.24 9.68
C VAL A 68 10.61 11.06 8.92
N VAL A 69 9.82 10.50 8.00
CA VAL A 69 10.27 9.43 7.11
C VAL A 69 10.84 10.04 5.85
N VAL A 70 12.09 9.70 5.53
CA VAL A 70 12.79 10.11 4.33
C VAL A 70 13.04 8.88 3.47
N GLY A 71 12.22 8.74 2.43
CA GLY A 71 12.17 7.55 1.59
C GLY A 71 11.08 7.71 0.54
N ILE A 72 11.19 6.99 -0.58
CA ILE A 72 10.27 7.10 -1.71
C ILE A 72 9.73 5.73 -2.15
N GLY A 73 8.52 5.72 -2.70
CA GLY A 73 7.87 4.50 -3.20
C GLY A 73 7.66 3.49 -2.07
N GLY A 74 8.22 2.28 -2.23
CA GLY A 74 8.06 1.20 -1.24
C GLY A 74 8.66 1.50 0.13
N SER A 75 9.58 2.47 0.22
CA SER A 75 10.19 2.94 1.46
C SER A 75 9.38 4.02 2.18
N SER A 76 8.19 4.40 1.67
CA SER A 76 7.35 5.44 2.25
C SER A 76 5.84 5.14 2.16
N LEU A 77 5.33 4.71 1.02
CA LEU A 77 3.89 4.55 0.78
C LEU A 77 3.22 3.63 1.82
N GLY A 78 3.80 2.48 2.13
CA GLY A 78 3.26 1.58 3.16
C GLY A 78 3.22 2.22 4.56
N ILE A 79 4.15 3.11 4.87
CA ILE A 79 4.22 3.82 6.15
C ILE A 79 3.19 4.95 6.20
N GLN A 80 2.94 5.65 5.09
CA GLN A 80 1.85 6.62 4.97
C GLN A 80 0.48 5.97 5.20
N VAL A 81 0.31 4.73 4.73
CA VAL A 81 -0.89 3.93 5.02
C VAL A 81 -1.03 3.65 6.52
N LEU A 82 0.04 3.19 7.16
CA LEU A 82 0.05 2.93 8.61
C LEU A 82 -0.27 4.22 9.39
N ALA A 83 0.31 5.36 9.01
CA ALA A 83 0.06 6.65 9.64
C ALA A 83 -1.40 7.11 9.47
N GLU A 84 -1.97 7.01 8.26
CA GLU A 84 -3.37 7.38 7.99
C GLU A 84 -4.33 6.48 8.77
N MET A 85 -4.12 5.16 8.74
CA MET A 85 -4.97 4.21 9.46
C MET A 85 -4.89 4.40 10.96
N LYS A 86 -3.71 4.72 11.52
CA LYS A 86 -3.53 4.99 12.95
C LYS A 86 -3.89 6.41 13.37
N GLN A 87 -4.09 7.32 12.41
CA GLN A 87 -4.23 8.75 12.64
C GLN A 87 -3.01 9.35 13.36
N ALA A 88 -1.81 8.89 12.98
CA ALA A 88 -0.55 9.32 13.58
C ALA A 88 -0.13 10.70 13.04
N SER A 89 -0.69 11.77 13.62
CA SER A 89 -0.42 13.16 13.21
C SER A 89 1.02 13.63 13.48
N ASN A 90 1.78 12.86 14.25
CA ASN A 90 3.18 13.13 14.56
C ASN A 90 4.16 12.48 13.56
N PHE A 91 3.66 11.99 12.41
CA PHE A 91 4.48 11.50 11.31
C PHE A 91 4.39 12.45 10.11
N GLN A 92 5.54 12.77 9.54
CA GLN A 92 5.66 13.53 8.29
C GLN A 92 6.53 12.74 7.30
N PHE A 93 6.42 13.08 6.02
CA PHE A 93 7.04 12.33 4.93
C PHE A 93 7.77 13.27 3.97
N ILE A 94 9.02 12.93 3.67
CA ILE A 94 9.79 13.45 2.55
C ILE A 94 9.96 12.29 1.56
N ASP A 95 9.05 12.22 0.60
CA ASP A 95 8.98 11.18 -0.43
C ASP A 95 9.00 11.76 -1.85
N ASN A 96 9.33 13.04 -1.98
CA ASN A 96 9.50 13.75 -3.23
C ASN A 96 10.63 14.78 -3.09
N VAL A 97 11.18 15.24 -4.21
CA VAL A 97 12.22 16.28 -4.29
C VAL A 97 11.64 17.65 -4.64
N ASP A 98 10.37 17.87 -4.29
CA ASP A 98 9.72 19.17 -4.41
C ASP A 98 10.32 20.14 -3.40
N ALA A 99 11.10 21.11 -3.90
CA ALA A 99 11.80 22.09 -3.09
C ALA A 99 10.84 22.88 -2.18
N TYR A 100 9.64 23.23 -2.67
CA TYR A 100 8.69 24.00 -1.88
C TYR A 100 8.21 23.22 -0.64
N HIS A 101 7.80 21.96 -0.83
CA HIS A 101 7.38 21.10 0.28
C HIS A 101 8.53 20.86 1.26
N PHE A 102 9.74 20.61 0.74
CA PHE A 102 10.92 20.39 1.56
C PHE A 102 11.27 21.61 2.41
N GLU A 103 11.31 22.81 1.82
CA GLU A 103 11.60 24.07 2.51
C GLU A 103 10.52 24.40 3.56
N GLN A 104 9.24 24.25 3.21
CA GLN A 104 8.13 24.45 4.13
C GLN A 104 8.19 23.55 5.35
N LEU A 105 8.66 22.30 5.20
CA LEU A 105 8.85 21.40 6.33
C LEU A 105 9.80 22.03 7.36
N PHE A 106 10.94 22.57 6.95
CA PHE A 106 11.92 23.18 7.87
C PHE A 106 11.44 24.49 8.47
N GLU A 107 10.79 25.35 7.69
CA GLU A 107 10.23 26.62 8.19
C GLU A 107 9.21 26.38 9.30
N THR A 108 8.43 25.31 9.17
CA THR A 108 7.36 24.97 10.11
C THR A 108 7.78 23.90 11.12
N MET A 109 9.05 23.51 11.18
CA MET A 109 9.54 22.42 12.03
C MET A 109 9.79 22.90 13.47
N PRO A 110 8.91 22.64 14.45
CA PRO A 110 9.24 22.90 15.86
C PRO A 110 10.27 21.88 16.36
N GLU A 111 11.19 22.30 17.23
CA GLU A 111 12.04 21.41 18.04
C GLU A 111 12.74 20.30 17.22
N PRO A 112 13.66 20.64 16.28
CA PRO A 112 14.42 19.67 15.49
C PRO A 112 15.11 18.57 16.34
N GLU A 113 15.53 18.88 17.56
CA GLU A 113 16.11 17.96 18.54
C GLU A 113 15.13 16.95 19.15
N LYS A 114 13.82 17.13 18.95
CA LYS A 114 12.76 16.17 19.31
C LYS A 114 12.18 15.43 18.11
N THR A 115 12.83 15.55 16.95
CA THR A 115 12.40 14.94 15.69
C THR A 115 13.25 13.73 15.38
N GLY A 116 12.63 12.54 15.32
CA GLY A 116 13.27 11.30 14.90
C GLY A 116 13.26 11.16 13.38
N TRP A 117 14.42 11.10 12.76
CA TRP A 117 14.57 10.96 11.31
C TRP A 117 14.72 9.49 10.91
N LEU A 118 13.89 9.01 10.00
CA LEU A 118 13.90 7.65 9.49
C LEU A 118 14.35 7.66 8.04
N PHE A 119 15.62 7.32 7.79
CA PHE A 119 16.16 7.23 6.43
C PHE A 119 16.02 5.81 5.91
N ILE A 120 15.19 5.64 4.88
CA ILE A 120 14.80 4.32 4.38
C ILE A 120 15.07 4.23 2.88
N SER A 121 15.98 3.34 2.50
CA SER A 121 16.26 3.02 1.10
C SER A 121 16.81 1.61 1.01
N LYS A 122 16.15 0.72 0.25
CA LYS A 122 16.66 -0.66 0.06
C LYS A 122 18.07 -0.67 -0.53
N SER A 123 18.32 0.13 -1.56
CA SER A 123 19.61 0.15 -2.25
C SER A 123 20.70 0.88 -1.49
N GLY A 124 20.32 1.73 -0.52
CA GLY A 124 21.20 2.69 0.15
C GLY A 124 21.76 3.77 -0.78
N GLY A 125 21.27 3.85 -2.02
CA GLY A 125 21.78 4.69 -3.11
C GLY A 125 20.68 5.49 -3.84
N THR A 126 19.48 5.59 -3.25
CA THR A 126 18.38 6.38 -3.81
C THR A 126 18.75 7.86 -3.74
N ILE A 127 18.88 8.51 -4.90
CA ILE A 127 19.40 9.88 -4.99
C ILE A 127 18.52 10.87 -4.22
N GLU A 128 17.20 10.71 -4.30
CA GLU A 128 16.22 11.55 -3.60
C GLU A 128 16.42 11.49 -2.08
N THR A 129 16.59 10.27 -1.53
CA THR A 129 16.80 10.05 -0.10
C THR A 129 18.16 10.58 0.37
N LEU A 130 19.23 10.34 -0.39
CA LEU A 130 20.57 10.79 -0.03
C LEU A 130 20.69 12.31 -0.10
N THR A 131 20.13 12.94 -1.14
CA THR A 131 20.11 14.39 -1.26
C THR A 131 19.34 15.02 -0.10
N ALA A 132 18.14 14.51 0.24
CA ALA A 132 17.40 14.99 1.39
C ALA A 132 18.21 14.86 2.70
N LEU A 133 18.86 13.70 2.92
CA LEU A 133 19.72 13.47 4.08
C LEU A 133 20.82 14.52 4.18
N GLU A 134 21.57 14.79 3.11
CA GLU A 134 22.66 15.77 3.14
C GLU A 134 22.15 17.19 3.42
N PHE A 135 21.02 17.60 2.83
CA PHE A 135 20.41 18.90 3.12
C PHE A 135 19.95 19.00 4.58
N ILE A 136 19.30 17.96 5.11
CA ILE A 136 18.89 17.91 6.53
C ILE A 136 20.12 18.01 7.43
N GLU A 137 21.19 17.27 7.13
CA GLU A 137 22.42 17.28 7.92
C GLU A 137 23.04 18.68 7.95
N GLN A 138 23.13 19.34 6.80
CA GLN A 138 23.64 20.72 6.70
C GLN A 138 22.78 21.70 7.50
N GLU A 139 21.46 21.67 7.31
CA GLU A 139 20.53 22.58 7.98
C GLU A 139 20.57 22.42 9.51
N LEU A 140 20.56 21.18 10.02
CA LEU A 140 20.66 20.91 11.45
C LEU A 140 22.03 21.29 12.02
N SER A 141 23.10 21.15 11.24
CA SER A 141 24.44 21.56 11.67
C SER A 141 24.54 23.07 11.94
N THR A 142 23.81 23.90 11.18
CA THR A 142 23.75 25.36 11.43
C THR A 142 23.16 25.71 12.81
N LYS A 143 22.40 24.78 13.38
CA LYS A 143 21.75 24.88 14.69
C LYS A 143 22.51 24.11 15.78
N ASN A 144 23.71 23.59 15.46
CA ASN A 144 24.52 22.71 16.34
C ASN A 144 23.78 21.43 16.77
N ILE A 145 22.90 20.90 15.92
CA ILE A 145 22.18 19.66 16.17
C ILE A 145 22.80 18.54 15.33
N SER A 146 23.22 17.46 15.98
CA SER A 146 23.77 16.29 15.31
C SER A 146 22.65 15.42 14.75
N LEU A 147 22.48 15.39 13.43
CA LEU A 147 21.45 14.56 12.78
C LEU A 147 21.56 13.09 13.19
N SER A 148 22.77 12.55 13.32
CA SER A 148 22.98 11.13 13.59
C SER A 148 22.43 10.67 14.94
N GLU A 149 22.43 11.54 15.96
CA GLU A 149 21.86 11.23 17.28
C GLU A 149 20.33 11.13 17.28
N HIS A 150 19.71 11.69 16.26
CA HIS A 150 18.26 11.77 16.10
C HIS A 150 17.76 10.91 14.94
N SER A 151 18.61 10.03 14.41
CA SER A 151 18.31 9.24 13.21
C SER A 151 18.25 7.75 13.47
N LEU A 152 17.47 7.07 12.64
CA LEU A 152 17.61 5.64 12.38
C LEU A 152 17.65 5.39 10.87
N VAL A 153 18.33 4.33 10.48
CA VAL A 153 18.53 3.93 9.08
C VAL A 153 17.98 2.53 8.87
N ILE A 154 17.23 2.36 7.77
CA ILE A 154 16.76 1.06 7.30
C ILE A 154 17.21 0.86 5.84
N THR A 155 18.19 -0.03 5.63
CA THR A 155 18.73 -0.35 4.29
C THR A 155 19.24 -1.80 4.26
N GLU A 156 19.50 -2.34 3.07
CA GLU A 156 20.25 -3.59 2.94
C GLU A 156 21.65 -3.45 3.53
N LYS A 157 22.15 -4.50 4.19
CA LYS A 157 23.52 -4.57 4.73
C LYS A 157 24.54 -4.84 3.62
N LYS A 158 24.77 -3.83 2.78
CA LYS A 158 25.74 -3.83 1.69
C LYS A 158 26.48 -2.50 1.62
N ASP A 159 27.65 -2.52 0.97
CA ASP A 159 28.44 -1.31 0.75
C ASP A 159 27.68 -0.32 -0.15
N SER A 160 27.08 0.68 0.49
CA SER A 160 26.24 1.72 -0.10
C SER A 160 26.40 3.00 0.71
N ASP A 161 26.08 4.16 0.12
CA ASP A 161 26.30 5.47 0.77
C ASP A 161 25.54 5.59 2.09
N LEU A 162 24.25 5.22 2.11
CA LEU A 162 23.44 5.27 3.33
C LEU A 162 23.95 4.31 4.41
N TYR A 163 24.38 3.09 4.02
CA TYR A 163 24.96 2.14 4.98
C TYR A 163 26.28 2.68 5.55
N ARG A 164 27.19 3.17 4.70
CA ARG A 164 28.47 3.76 5.16
C ARG A 164 28.25 4.95 6.10
N TRP A 165 27.32 5.85 5.76
CA TRP A 165 26.96 6.98 6.61
C TRP A 165 26.47 6.48 7.98
N SER A 166 25.59 5.47 8.02
CA SER A 166 25.09 4.91 9.29
C SER A 166 26.22 4.36 10.17
N GLN A 167 27.19 3.66 9.58
CA GLN A 167 28.30 3.06 10.33
C GLN A 167 29.30 4.11 10.81
N GLN A 168 29.67 5.05 9.94
CA GLN A 168 30.61 6.12 10.26
C GLN A 168 30.09 7.05 11.37
N LYS A 169 28.79 7.32 11.36
CA LYS A 169 28.13 8.23 12.30
C LYS A 169 27.48 7.50 13.49
N GLN A 170 27.62 6.18 13.56
CA GLN A 170 27.05 5.32 14.62
C GLN A 170 25.53 5.50 14.79
N VAL A 171 24.83 5.61 13.67
CA VAL A 171 23.38 5.79 13.63
C VAL A 171 22.69 4.46 13.93
N LEU A 172 21.55 4.50 14.62
CA LEU A 172 20.73 3.32 14.88
C LEU A 172 20.35 2.66 13.54
N PHE A 173 20.70 1.39 13.37
CA PHE A 173 20.59 0.70 12.09
C PHE A 173 19.73 -0.56 12.18
N PHE A 174 18.86 -0.75 11.20
CA PHE A 174 18.09 -1.97 11.00
C PHE A 174 18.27 -2.48 9.57
N GLU A 175 18.50 -3.78 9.45
CA GLU A 175 18.70 -4.42 8.15
C GLU A 175 17.36 -4.64 7.45
N MET A 176 17.27 -4.23 6.19
CA MET A 176 16.16 -4.60 5.31
C MET A 176 16.38 -6.00 4.73
N PRO A 177 15.39 -6.91 4.74
CA PRO A 177 15.55 -8.26 4.21
C PRO A 177 15.84 -8.23 2.71
N VAL A 178 17.01 -8.74 2.33
CA VAL A 178 17.50 -8.75 0.93
C VAL A 178 16.48 -9.37 -0.03
N SER A 179 15.80 -10.43 0.43
CA SER A 179 14.81 -11.18 -0.34
C SER A 179 13.50 -10.43 -0.60
N VAL A 180 13.22 -9.32 0.08
CA VAL A 180 11.95 -8.59 0.01
C VAL A 180 12.11 -7.31 -0.82
N GLY A 181 11.37 -7.20 -1.93
CA GLY A 181 11.33 -5.99 -2.76
C GLY A 181 10.66 -4.81 -2.02
N GLY A 182 11.04 -3.58 -2.37
CA GLY A 182 10.54 -2.36 -1.67
C GLY A 182 9.01 -2.29 -1.59
N ARG A 183 8.29 -2.52 -2.69
CA ARG A 183 6.82 -2.48 -2.70
C ARG A 183 6.12 -3.58 -1.87
N PHE A 184 6.85 -4.62 -1.46
CA PHE A 184 6.38 -5.70 -0.57
C PHE A 184 6.90 -5.57 0.87
N SER A 185 7.59 -4.47 1.21
CA SER A 185 8.34 -4.36 2.47
C SER A 185 7.57 -3.76 3.65
N VAL A 186 6.31 -3.38 3.49
CA VAL A 186 5.52 -2.75 4.55
C VAL A 186 5.37 -3.63 5.81
N LEU A 187 5.43 -4.95 5.66
CA LEU A 187 5.42 -5.91 6.77
C LEU A 187 6.84 -6.40 7.15
N THR A 188 7.88 -5.63 6.84
CA THR A 188 9.24 -5.82 7.37
C THR A 188 9.63 -4.62 8.24
N GLU A 189 10.88 -4.53 8.69
CA GLU A 189 11.48 -3.39 9.40
C GLU A 189 11.04 -2.04 8.81
N VAL A 190 10.94 -1.94 7.48
CA VAL A 190 10.51 -0.74 6.76
C VAL A 190 9.18 -0.20 7.28
N GLY A 191 8.16 -1.04 7.48
CA GLY A 191 6.87 -0.59 8.01
C GLY A 191 6.62 -0.95 9.48
N LEU A 192 7.18 -2.06 9.97
CA LEU A 192 6.98 -2.54 11.34
C LEU A 192 7.63 -1.63 12.38
N ILE A 193 8.80 -1.05 12.10
CA ILE A 193 9.44 -0.09 13.00
C ILE A 193 8.61 1.20 13.10
N PRO A 194 8.23 1.86 11.98
CA PRO A 194 7.30 2.98 12.03
C PRO A 194 5.95 2.65 12.68
N ALA A 195 5.35 1.49 12.38
CA ALA A 195 4.09 1.06 13.01
C ALA A 195 4.22 1.03 14.54
N TRP A 196 5.33 0.50 15.05
CA TRP A 196 5.55 0.48 16.48
C TRP A 196 5.75 1.87 17.10
N LEU A 197 6.47 2.75 16.41
CA LEU A 197 6.61 4.15 16.80
C LEU A 197 5.25 4.87 16.84
N MET A 198 4.34 4.55 15.92
CA MET A 198 2.94 5.02 15.90
C MET A 198 2.05 4.36 16.96
N GLY A 199 2.54 3.35 17.68
CA GLY A 199 1.79 2.67 18.75
C GLY A 199 0.84 1.58 18.26
N PHE A 200 1.16 0.89 17.17
CA PHE A 200 0.48 -0.35 16.81
C PHE A 200 0.79 -1.47 17.82
N ASP A 201 -0.22 -2.29 18.11
CA ASP A 201 -0.04 -3.60 18.72
C ASP A 201 0.58 -4.55 17.68
N MET A 202 1.88 -4.79 17.83
CA MET A 202 2.66 -5.60 16.91
C MET A 202 2.24 -7.08 16.92
N LYS A 203 1.73 -7.58 18.05
CA LYS A 203 1.22 -8.96 18.12
C LYS A 203 -0.07 -9.06 17.33
N ALA A 204 -0.99 -8.12 17.51
CA ALA A 204 -2.23 -8.07 16.74
C ALA A 204 -1.96 -7.94 15.24
N LEU A 205 -1.09 -7.00 14.84
CA LEU A 205 -0.68 -6.79 13.45
C LEU A 205 -0.10 -8.06 12.83
N ARG A 206 0.83 -8.72 13.52
CA ARG A 206 1.38 -10.01 13.09
C ARG A 206 0.31 -11.08 12.94
N THR A 207 -0.56 -11.25 13.94
CA THR A 207 -1.64 -12.24 13.89
C THR A 207 -2.49 -12.06 12.65
N GLY A 208 -2.89 -10.81 12.35
CA GLY A 208 -3.66 -10.51 11.15
C GLY A 208 -2.92 -10.84 9.86
N ALA A 209 -1.64 -10.47 9.76
CA ALA A 209 -0.82 -10.82 8.61
C ALA A 209 -0.75 -12.34 8.39
N MET A 210 -0.57 -13.13 9.46
CA MET A 210 -0.55 -14.59 9.37
C MET A 210 -1.92 -15.19 9.01
N GLU A 211 -3.02 -14.60 9.47
CA GLU A 211 -4.37 -15.05 9.12
C GLU A 211 -4.71 -14.89 7.63
N ALA A 212 -4.03 -14.01 6.90
CA ALA A 212 -4.26 -13.82 5.46
C ALA A 212 -3.90 -15.07 4.63
N TYR A 213 -2.98 -15.91 5.11
CA TYR A 213 -2.64 -17.18 4.45
C TYR A 213 -3.81 -18.18 4.46
N ASN A 214 -4.76 -18.03 5.39
CA ASN A 214 -5.94 -18.89 5.48
C ASN A 214 -7.07 -18.46 4.52
N ALA A 215 -6.86 -17.40 3.73
CA ALA A 215 -7.85 -16.84 2.82
C ALA A 215 -7.78 -17.45 1.40
N SER A 216 -7.36 -18.71 1.26
CA SER A 216 -7.11 -19.36 -0.04
C SER A 216 -8.30 -19.27 -0.99
N ASP A 217 -9.51 -19.52 -0.51
CA ASP A 217 -10.71 -19.51 -1.36
C ASP A 217 -11.05 -18.11 -1.85
N VAL A 218 -10.87 -17.11 -0.97
CA VAL A 218 -11.08 -15.70 -1.31
C VAL A 218 -10.01 -15.26 -2.32
N LEU A 219 -8.73 -15.59 -2.08
CA LEU A 219 -7.61 -15.29 -2.98
C LEU A 219 -7.82 -15.90 -4.36
N ALA A 220 -8.19 -17.19 -4.43
CA ALA A 220 -8.47 -17.86 -5.69
C ALA A 220 -9.66 -17.21 -6.42
N LYS A 221 -10.72 -16.82 -5.69
CA LYS A 221 -11.87 -16.12 -6.27
C LYS A 221 -11.49 -14.75 -6.84
N VAL A 222 -10.84 -13.89 -6.06
CA VAL A 222 -10.46 -12.54 -6.55
C VAL A 222 -9.41 -12.60 -7.66
N THR A 223 -8.50 -13.57 -7.62
CA THR A 223 -7.52 -13.82 -8.70
C THR A 223 -8.26 -14.24 -9.97
N SER A 224 -9.21 -15.17 -9.86
CA SER A 224 -9.99 -15.64 -11.01
C SER A 224 -10.80 -14.51 -11.66
N GLU A 225 -11.49 -13.69 -10.86
CA GLU A 225 -12.31 -12.60 -11.39
C GLU A 225 -11.47 -11.53 -12.09
N THR A 226 -10.26 -11.24 -11.60
CA THR A 226 -9.29 -10.37 -12.31
C THR A 226 -8.78 -10.99 -13.61
N LEU A 227 -8.47 -12.30 -13.63
CA LEU A 227 -8.05 -12.94 -14.88
C LEU A 227 -9.18 -12.93 -15.93
N LYS A 228 -10.42 -13.17 -15.50
CA LYS A 228 -11.60 -13.06 -16.36
C LYS A 228 -11.80 -11.61 -16.85
N SER A 229 -11.51 -10.61 -16.03
CA SER A 229 -11.59 -9.20 -16.46
C SER A 229 -10.62 -8.89 -17.59
N TRP A 230 -9.36 -9.34 -17.49
CA TRP A 230 -8.39 -9.17 -18.56
C TRP A 230 -8.77 -9.90 -19.85
N GLN A 231 -9.40 -11.08 -19.74
CA GLN A 231 -9.92 -11.80 -20.91
C GLN A 231 -11.08 -11.05 -21.59
N ARG A 232 -11.88 -10.32 -20.81
CA ARG A 232 -12.95 -9.44 -21.31
C ARG A 232 -12.45 -8.06 -21.76
N GLU A 233 -11.14 -7.88 -21.83
CA GLU A 233 -10.53 -6.60 -22.19
C GLU A 233 -10.84 -5.45 -21.21
N GLU A 234 -11.12 -5.78 -19.95
CA GLU A 234 -11.31 -4.82 -18.87
C GLU A 234 -9.94 -4.36 -18.35
N TRP A 235 -9.35 -3.41 -19.09
CA TRP A 235 -7.98 -2.94 -18.91
C TRP A 235 -7.79 -1.93 -17.78
N ILE A 236 -8.81 -1.65 -16.99
CA ILE A 236 -8.73 -0.82 -15.79
C ILE A 236 -9.28 -1.62 -14.61
N THR A 237 -8.49 -1.77 -13.56
CA THR A 237 -8.98 -2.31 -12.29
C THR A 237 -9.13 -1.16 -11.31
N VAL A 238 -10.35 -0.92 -10.87
CA VAL A 238 -10.68 0.13 -9.91
C VAL A 238 -10.69 -0.49 -8.51
N LEU A 239 -9.93 0.07 -7.57
CA LEU A 239 -10.09 -0.24 -6.14
C LEU A 239 -10.87 0.90 -5.49
N TRP A 240 -12.17 0.71 -5.30
CA TRP A 240 -13.07 1.73 -4.77
C TRP A 240 -13.32 1.51 -3.28
N SER A 241 -12.60 2.24 -2.44
CA SER A 241 -12.60 2.05 -0.99
C SER A 241 -13.63 2.94 -0.31
N TYR A 242 -14.53 2.35 0.49
CA TYR A 242 -15.57 3.07 1.25
C TYR A 242 -15.13 3.30 2.70
N SER A 243 -14.02 4.03 2.83
CA SER A 243 -13.49 4.55 4.09
C SER A 243 -12.40 5.57 3.76
N SER A 244 -12.48 6.77 4.35
CA SER A 244 -11.44 7.80 4.17
C SER A 244 -10.08 7.39 4.74
N ARG A 245 -10.02 6.38 5.62
CA ARG A 245 -8.77 5.82 6.20
C ARG A 245 -8.07 4.83 5.25
N LEU A 246 -8.59 4.66 4.03
CA LEU A 246 -8.03 3.79 2.99
C LEU A 246 -7.55 4.59 1.76
N LYS A 247 -7.44 5.92 1.86
CA LYS A 247 -7.04 6.76 0.74
C LYS A 247 -5.59 6.49 0.36
N SER A 248 -4.67 6.55 1.31
CA SER A 248 -3.27 6.21 1.05
C SER A 248 -3.10 4.72 0.75
N PHE A 249 -3.99 3.85 1.26
CA PHE A 249 -3.98 2.41 0.93
C PHE A 249 -4.18 2.17 -0.57
N GLY A 250 -5.08 2.93 -1.21
CA GLY A 250 -5.26 2.89 -2.66
C GLY A 250 -3.98 3.23 -3.43
N LEU A 251 -3.19 4.20 -2.97
CA LEU A 251 -1.93 4.59 -3.60
C LEU A 251 -0.82 3.54 -3.41
N TRP A 252 -0.74 2.94 -2.21
CA TRP A 252 0.16 1.80 -1.98
C TRP A 252 -0.22 0.61 -2.88
N TRP A 253 -1.51 0.28 -2.96
CA TRP A 253 -2.01 -0.77 -3.84
C TRP A 253 -1.73 -0.48 -5.32
N GLN A 254 -1.86 0.79 -5.75
CA GLN A 254 -1.54 1.21 -7.11
C GLN A 254 -0.08 0.88 -7.46
N GLN A 255 0.87 1.20 -6.57
CA GLN A 255 2.28 0.82 -6.77
C GLN A 255 2.44 -0.70 -6.81
N LEU A 256 1.86 -1.40 -5.81
CA LEU A 256 1.95 -2.86 -5.70
C LEU A 256 1.47 -3.53 -6.98
N TRP A 257 0.34 -3.10 -7.54
CA TRP A 257 -0.25 -3.65 -8.75
C TRP A 257 0.57 -3.30 -10.00
N ALA A 258 0.83 -2.01 -10.23
CA ALA A 258 1.45 -1.53 -11.46
C ALA A 258 2.87 -2.08 -11.65
N GLU A 259 3.74 -1.93 -10.64
CA GLU A 259 5.14 -2.37 -10.76
C GLU A 259 5.30 -3.89 -10.76
N SER A 260 4.36 -4.62 -10.15
CA SER A 260 4.46 -6.08 -10.05
C SER A 260 3.90 -6.79 -11.26
N LEU A 261 2.83 -6.29 -11.87
CA LEU A 261 2.09 -7.01 -12.91
C LEU A 261 2.43 -6.54 -14.33
N ALA A 262 2.73 -5.25 -14.52
CA ALA A 262 3.02 -4.72 -15.86
C ALA A 262 4.44 -5.07 -16.29
N LYS A 263 4.59 -6.19 -16.99
CA LYS A 263 5.88 -6.70 -17.48
C LYS A 263 5.92 -6.71 -19.00
N LYS A 264 7.13 -6.58 -19.55
CA LYS A 264 7.37 -6.71 -20.98
C LYS A 264 7.40 -8.19 -21.40
N VAL A 265 7.99 -9.04 -20.56
CA VAL A 265 8.19 -10.47 -20.83
C VAL A 265 7.77 -11.33 -19.65
N ASP A 266 7.36 -12.56 -19.95
CA ASP A 266 7.10 -13.62 -18.98
C ASP A 266 8.41 -14.31 -18.51
N ILE A 267 8.30 -15.30 -17.63
CA ILE A 267 9.48 -16.02 -17.11
C ILE A 267 10.17 -16.89 -18.18
N GLN A 268 9.53 -17.15 -19.33
CA GLN A 268 10.11 -17.83 -20.49
C GLN A 268 10.71 -16.84 -21.51
N GLY A 269 10.67 -15.54 -21.23
CA GLY A 269 11.17 -14.48 -22.11
C GLY A 269 10.27 -14.15 -23.30
N GLN A 270 9.04 -14.68 -23.34
CA GLN A 270 8.03 -14.32 -24.34
C GLN A 270 7.29 -13.05 -23.94
N PRO A 271 6.59 -12.35 -24.85
CA PRO A 271 5.78 -11.19 -24.48
C PRO A 271 4.79 -11.53 -23.37
N ALA A 272 4.83 -10.79 -22.26
CA ALA A 272 3.92 -11.00 -21.14
C ALA A 272 2.47 -10.66 -21.51
N ALA A 273 1.53 -11.26 -20.79
CA ALA A 273 0.12 -10.91 -20.90
C ALA A 273 -0.12 -9.43 -20.60
N ARG A 274 -1.07 -8.81 -21.30
CA ARG A 274 -1.56 -7.48 -20.96
C ARG A 274 -2.30 -7.55 -19.62
N VAL A 275 -2.03 -6.59 -18.75
CA VAL A 275 -2.69 -6.44 -17.44
C VAL A 275 -3.39 -5.09 -17.35
N SER A 276 -4.31 -4.97 -16.41
CA SER A 276 -5.04 -3.73 -16.18
C SER A 276 -4.20 -2.65 -15.49
N THR A 277 -4.50 -1.39 -15.81
CA THR A 277 -4.02 -0.23 -15.05
C THR A 277 -4.81 -0.10 -13.74
N PRO A 278 -4.13 0.04 -12.59
CA PRO A 278 -4.81 0.25 -11.31
C PRO A 278 -5.31 1.69 -11.17
N LEU A 279 -6.56 1.85 -10.70
CA LEU A 279 -7.17 3.15 -10.40
C LEU A 279 -7.77 3.13 -8.97
N PRO A 280 -7.08 3.71 -7.97
CA PRO A 280 -7.65 3.83 -6.63
C PRO A 280 -8.69 4.95 -6.56
N LEU A 281 -9.85 4.68 -5.96
CA LEU A 281 -10.93 5.65 -5.73
C LEU A 281 -11.44 5.56 -4.30
N ILE A 282 -12.07 6.64 -3.82
CA ILE A 282 -12.67 6.75 -2.49
C ILE A 282 -14.19 6.96 -2.62
N GLY A 283 -14.95 6.08 -1.99
CA GLY A 283 -16.39 6.22 -1.80
C GLY A 283 -16.70 6.98 -0.51
N ALA A 284 -17.66 7.89 -0.50
CA ALA A 284 -18.52 8.32 -1.60
C ALA A 284 -17.93 9.42 -2.50
N THR A 285 -16.78 10.00 -2.14
CA THR A 285 -16.23 11.20 -2.79
C THR A 285 -16.15 11.10 -4.32
N ASP A 286 -15.63 9.99 -4.85
CA ASP A 286 -15.43 9.81 -6.28
C ASP A 286 -16.70 9.42 -7.04
N GLN A 287 -17.83 9.28 -6.33
CA GLN A 287 -19.15 9.30 -6.97
C GLN A 287 -19.42 10.65 -7.64
N HIS A 288 -18.74 11.71 -7.18
CA HIS A 288 -18.86 13.06 -7.69
C HIS A 288 -17.66 13.51 -8.54
N SER A 289 -16.87 12.56 -9.05
CA SER A 289 -15.74 12.83 -9.93
C SER A 289 -15.69 11.84 -11.11
N VAL A 290 -15.47 10.56 -10.81
CA VAL A 290 -15.14 9.52 -11.79
C VAL A 290 -16.35 8.65 -12.13
N LEU A 291 -17.38 8.60 -11.29
CA LEU A 291 -18.55 7.73 -11.49
C LEU A 291 -19.23 7.90 -12.84
N GLN A 292 -19.38 9.12 -13.37
CA GLN A 292 -19.98 9.34 -14.69
C GLN A 292 -19.24 8.53 -15.77
N GLN A 293 -17.90 8.54 -15.74
CA GLN A 293 -17.07 7.78 -16.68
C GLN A 293 -17.17 6.27 -16.44
N VAL A 294 -17.36 5.83 -15.19
CA VAL A 294 -17.57 4.40 -14.87
C VAL A 294 -18.95 3.94 -15.38
N MET A 295 -19.99 4.76 -15.21
CA MET A 295 -21.37 4.44 -15.59
C MET A 295 -21.61 4.45 -17.09
N GLU A 296 -21.14 5.49 -17.80
CA GLU A 296 -21.48 5.71 -19.22
C GLU A 296 -20.28 5.59 -20.17
N GLY A 297 -19.05 5.56 -19.65
CA GLY A 297 -17.87 5.38 -20.48
C GLY A 297 -17.69 3.94 -20.99
N ALA A 298 -16.51 3.67 -21.58
CA ALA A 298 -16.17 2.34 -22.07
C ALA A 298 -16.31 1.25 -20.98
N ARG A 299 -16.76 0.07 -21.40
CA ARG A 299 -16.92 -1.14 -20.56
C ARG A 299 -15.61 -1.90 -20.43
N ASP A 300 -14.58 -1.18 -20.01
CA ASP A 300 -13.19 -1.63 -19.90
C ASP A 300 -12.71 -1.67 -18.43
N LYS A 301 -13.64 -1.77 -17.47
CA LYS A 301 -13.36 -1.67 -16.02
C LYS A 301 -13.84 -2.89 -15.26
N LEU A 302 -12.99 -3.40 -14.37
CA LEU A 302 -13.39 -4.20 -13.22
C LEU A 302 -13.38 -3.31 -11.97
N VAL A 303 -14.51 -3.21 -11.27
CA VAL A 303 -14.63 -2.44 -10.02
C VAL A 303 -14.58 -3.35 -8.80
N VAL A 304 -13.55 -3.17 -7.97
CA VAL A 304 -13.37 -3.86 -6.70
C VAL A 304 -13.77 -2.91 -5.58
N PHE A 305 -14.95 -3.14 -5.00
CA PHE A 305 -15.38 -2.41 -3.80
C PHE A 305 -14.63 -2.95 -2.59
N LEU A 306 -14.01 -2.06 -1.81
CA LEU A 306 -13.42 -2.37 -0.51
C LEU A 306 -14.19 -1.62 0.59
N ARG A 307 -15.05 -2.35 1.28
CA ARG A 307 -15.98 -1.82 2.29
C ARG A 307 -15.46 -2.08 3.70
N VAL A 308 -15.69 -1.12 4.61
CA VAL A 308 -15.29 -1.23 6.03
C VAL A 308 -16.53 -1.18 6.90
N GLN A 309 -16.86 -2.29 7.56
CA GLN A 309 -18.07 -2.40 8.38
C GLN A 309 -18.11 -1.36 9.51
N GLU A 310 -16.98 -1.09 10.18
CA GLU A 310 -16.86 -0.04 11.21
C GLU A 310 -17.24 1.36 10.67
N ALA A 311 -16.75 1.72 9.47
CA ALA A 311 -17.05 3.00 8.84
C ALA A 311 -18.54 3.11 8.46
N GLU A 312 -19.13 2.00 8.03
CA GLU A 312 -20.55 1.91 7.68
C GLU A 312 -21.49 1.76 8.89
N ALA A 313 -20.97 1.34 10.04
CA ALA A 313 -21.78 1.16 11.24
C ALA A 313 -22.08 2.51 11.91
N GLY A 314 -21.07 3.37 12.06
CA GLY A 314 -21.17 4.67 12.73
C GLY A 314 -21.67 4.58 14.18
N LYS A 315 -21.61 5.70 14.93
CA LYS A 315 -22.15 5.77 16.30
C LYS A 315 -23.13 6.93 16.50
N SER A 316 -22.81 8.09 15.93
CA SER A 316 -23.58 9.32 16.12
C SER A 316 -24.80 9.36 15.18
N LEU A 317 -26.01 9.38 15.75
CA LEU A 317 -27.25 9.48 14.99
C LEU A 317 -27.64 10.94 14.73
N LEU A 318 -28.19 11.22 13.54
CA LEU A 318 -28.86 12.47 13.22
C LEU A 318 -30.20 12.52 13.97
N GLN A 319 -30.25 13.26 15.07
CA GLN A 319 -31.43 13.28 15.95
C GLN A 319 -32.65 13.93 15.30
N LYS A 320 -32.43 14.99 14.51
CA LYS A 320 -33.49 15.74 13.85
C LYS A 320 -33.01 16.24 12.50
N SER A 321 -33.81 16.02 11.47
CA SER A 321 -33.61 16.69 10.18
C SER A 321 -34.34 18.04 10.15
N GLN A 322 -33.75 19.03 9.50
CA GLN A 322 -34.39 20.30 9.16
C GLN A 322 -34.71 20.42 7.65
N MET A 323 -34.28 19.47 6.85
CA MET A 323 -34.37 19.51 5.38
C MET A 323 -35.17 18.30 4.88
N ARG A 324 -35.85 18.47 3.74
CA ARG A 324 -36.67 17.40 3.15
C ARG A 324 -35.82 16.21 2.72
N GLU A 325 -34.69 16.50 2.11
CA GLU A 325 -33.75 15.53 1.52
C GLU A 325 -33.09 14.67 2.59
N THR A 326 -32.80 15.25 3.76
CA THR A 326 -32.17 14.53 4.89
C THR A 326 -33.20 13.96 5.87
N ALA A 327 -34.50 14.08 5.61
CA ALA A 327 -35.55 13.51 6.47
C ALA A 327 -35.41 11.98 6.63
N LEU A 328 -35.01 11.28 5.57
CA LEU A 328 -34.76 9.83 5.59
C LEU A 328 -33.57 9.42 6.47
N LEU A 329 -32.68 10.35 6.79
CA LEU A 329 -31.50 10.14 7.64
C LEU A 329 -31.80 10.40 9.12
N GLN A 330 -32.97 10.92 9.47
CA GLN A 330 -33.34 11.08 10.88
C GLN A 330 -33.35 9.72 11.59
N GLY A 331 -32.65 9.63 12.72
CA GLY A 331 -32.43 8.39 13.46
C GLY A 331 -31.35 7.46 12.85
N ARG A 332 -30.65 7.89 11.79
CA ARG A 332 -29.54 7.16 11.15
C ARG A 332 -28.23 7.92 11.33
N ASN A 333 -27.10 7.27 11.02
CA ASN A 333 -25.78 7.89 11.07
C ASN A 333 -25.13 8.01 9.68
N MET A 334 -24.00 8.72 9.62
CA MET A 334 -23.22 8.90 8.39
C MET A 334 -22.77 7.56 7.78
N GLY A 335 -22.47 6.56 8.60
CA GLY A 335 -22.10 5.22 8.12
C GLY A 335 -23.24 4.52 7.38
N THR A 336 -24.48 4.74 7.81
CA THR A 336 -25.67 4.21 7.13
C THR A 336 -25.83 4.81 5.74
N LEU A 337 -25.56 6.12 5.61
CA LEU A 337 -25.55 6.78 4.29
C LEU A 337 -24.42 6.23 3.42
N LEU A 338 -23.19 6.15 3.94
CA LEU A 338 -22.04 5.59 3.24
C LEU A 338 -22.30 4.17 2.72
N ARG A 339 -22.91 3.32 3.55
CA ARG A 339 -23.33 1.96 3.17
C ARG A 339 -24.33 1.98 2.01
N ALA A 340 -25.38 2.78 2.15
CA ALA A 340 -26.44 2.85 1.16
C ALA A 340 -25.89 3.32 -0.20
N GLU A 341 -24.99 4.30 -0.19
CA GLU A 341 -24.32 4.77 -1.40
C GLU A 341 -23.42 3.69 -2.02
N ALA A 342 -22.65 2.95 -1.21
CA ALA A 342 -21.84 1.83 -1.71
C ALA A 342 -22.69 0.76 -2.41
N GLU A 343 -23.79 0.36 -1.76
CA GLU A 343 -24.70 -0.67 -2.24
C GLU A 343 -25.46 -0.21 -3.48
N ALA A 344 -25.90 1.05 -3.52
CA ALA A 344 -26.58 1.64 -4.67
C ALA A 344 -25.66 1.68 -5.90
N ILE A 345 -24.41 2.14 -5.76
CA ILE A 345 -23.46 2.15 -6.88
C ILE A 345 -23.12 0.74 -7.32
N GLN A 346 -22.93 -0.20 -6.40
CA GLN A 346 -22.67 -1.60 -6.78
C GLN A 346 -23.82 -2.18 -7.62
N GLN A 347 -25.08 -1.95 -7.23
CA GLN A 347 -26.26 -2.40 -7.97
C GLN A 347 -26.36 -1.70 -9.33
N ALA A 348 -26.22 -0.38 -9.36
CA ALA A 348 -26.29 0.41 -10.58
C ALA A 348 -25.23 -0.02 -11.60
N LEU A 349 -24.00 -0.30 -11.16
CA LEU A 349 -22.94 -0.84 -12.02
C LEU A 349 -23.32 -2.19 -12.62
N SER A 350 -23.92 -3.08 -11.84
CA SER A 350 -24.41 -4.36 -12.36
C SER A 350 -25.53 -4.18 -13.40
N GLU A 351 -26.46 -3.24 -13.20
CA GLU A 351 -27.53 -2.94 -14.15
C GLU A 351 -26.98 -2.42 -15.49
N VAL A 352 -25.94 -1.59 -15.45
CA VAL A 352 -25.29 -1.05 -16.66
C VAL A 352 -24.15 -1.93 -17.18
N GLN A 353 -24.05 -3.17 -16.69
CA GLN A 353 -23.11 -4.21 -17.15
C GLN A 353 -21.63 -3.86 -16.94
N VAL A 354 -21.30 -3.16 -15.85
CA VAL A 354 -19.92 -2.96 -15.39
C VAL A 354 -19.57 -4.04 -14.38
N SER A 355 -18.53 -4.82 -14.70
CA SER A 355 -18.02 -5.90 -13.86
C SER A 355 -17.60 -5.37 -12.49
N ASN A 356 -18.08 -6.01 -11.43
CA ASN A 356 -17.71 -5.63 -10.07
C ASN A 356 -17.64 -6.81 -9.10
N ILE A 357 -16.82 -6.66 -8.07
CA ILE A 357 -16.74 -7.55 -6.91
C ILE A 357 -16.70 -6.71 -5.64
N SER A 358 -17.21 -7.24 -4.53
CA SER A 358 -17.23 -6.54 -3.25
C SER A 358 -16.55 -7.33 -2.16
N LEU A 359 -15.52 -6.72 -1.57
CA LEU A 359 -14.78 -7.18 -0.42
C LEU A 359 -15.17 -6.33 0.79
N GLN A 360 -15.40 -6.98 1.94
CA GLN A 360 -15.68 -6.28 3.19
C GLN A 360 -14.71 -6.72 4.28
N ILE A 361 -14.18 -5.76 5.02
CA ILE A 361 -13.46 -5.96 6.28
C ILE A 361 -14.27 -5.40 7.45
N SER A 362 -14.07 -5.98 8.64
CA SER A 362 -14.77 -5.53 9.85
C SER A 362 -14.38 -4.11 10.25
N ASP A 363 -13.08 -3.80 10.22
CA ASP A 363 -12.53 -2.54 10.69
C ASP A 363 -11.10 -2.32 10.13
N VAL A 364 -10.46 -1.23 10.56
CA VAL A 364 -9.08 -0.86 10.24
C VAL A 364 -8.26 -0.74 11.52
N ARG A 365 -8.36 -1.73 12.42
CA ARG A 365 -7.52 -1.85 13.61
C ARG A 365 -6.29 -2.72 13.34
N ASP A 366 -5.33 -2.67 14.26
CA ASP A 366 -3.98 -3.22 14.09
C ASP A 366 -3.93 -4.64 13.49
N GLN A 367 -4.80 -5.56 13.94
CA GLN A 367 -4.93 -6.90 13.33
C GLN A 367 -5.45 -6.86 11.89
N SER A 368 -6.56 -6.17 11.61
CA SER A 368 -7.11 -6.05 10.27
C SER A 368 -6.16 -5.36 9.29
N VAL A 369 -5.34 -4.41 9.77
CA VAL A 369 -4.30 -3.75 8.97
C VAL A 369 -3.23 -4.75 8.51
N GLY A 370 -2.70 -5.57 9.42
CA GLY A 370 -1.73 -6.61 9.06
C GLY A 370 -2.31 -7.61 8.04
N TYR A 371 -3.56 -8.02 8.23
CA TYR A 371 -4.27 -8.89 7.28
C TYR A 371 -4.44 -8.24 5.92
N LEU A 372 -4.81 -6.96 5.86
CA LEU A 372 -5.08 -6.24 4.63
C LEU A 372 -3.81 -6.14 3.76
N PHE A 373 -2.67 -5.76 4.35
CA PHE A 373 -1.40 -5.72 3.62
C PHE A 373 -1.01 -7.10 3.10
N MET A 374 -1.03 -8.13 3.95
CA MET A 374 -0.63 -9.47 3.52
C MET A 374 -1.58 -10.02 2.44
N PHE A 375 -2.90 -9.85 2.60
CA PHE A 375 -3.89 -10.31 1.62
C PHE A 375 -3.65 -9.71 0.23
N PHE A 376 -3.44 -8.39 0.13
CA PHE A 376 -3.23 -7.74 -1.17
C PHE A 376 -1.87 -8.09 -1.78
N GLN A 377 -0.82 -8.29 -0.97
CA GLN A 377 0.46 -8.83 -1.44
C GLN A 377 0.28 -10.23 -2.02
N LEU A 378 -0.41 -11.12 -1.31
CA LEU A 378 -0.70 -12.48 -1.76
C LEU A 378 -1.54 -12.47 -3.04
N TRP A 379 -2.54 -11.60 -3.15
CA TRP A 379 -3.37 -11.48 -4.35
C TRP A 379 -2.52 -11.12 -5.59
N VAL A 380 -1.65 -10.11 -5.48
CA VAL A 380 -0.76 -9.73 -6.58
C VAL A 380 0.24 -10.84 -6.92
N MET A 381 0.75 -11.57 -5.92
CA MET A 381 1.60 -12.76 -6.16
C MET A 381 0.84 -13.87 -6.89
N CYS A 382 -0.43 -14.12 -6.53
CA CYS A 382 -1.27 -15.13 -7.19
C CYS A 382 -1.52 -14.74 -8.65
N LEU A 383 -1.77 -13.46 -8.95
CA LEU A 383 -1.92 -12.99 -10.32
C LEU A 383 -0.63 -13.17 -11.13
N GLY A 384 0.52 -12.75 -10.60
CA GLY A 384 1.79 -12.86 -11.29
C GLY A 384 2.22 -14.32 -11.52
N GLU A 385 1.93 -15.22 -10.58
CA GLU A 385 2.07 -16.66 -10.77
C GLU A 385 1.10 -17.16 -11.86
N ALA A 386 -0.17 -16.79 -11.84
CA ALA A 386 -1.14 -17.26 -12.84
C ALA A 386 -0.78 -16.87 -14.29
N ILE A 387 -0.16 -15.70 -14.49
CA ILE A 387 0.30 -15.24 -15.81
C ILE A 387 1.80 -15.49 -16.07
N GLN A 388 2.47 -16.24 -15.18
CA GLN A 388 3.85 -16.69 -15.30
C GLN A 388 4.86 -15.55 -15.53
N ILE A 389 4.79 -14.47 -14.75
CA ILE A 389 5.73 -13.34 -14.82
C ILE A 389 6.62 -13.24 -13.57
N ASN A 390 7.74 -12.51 -13.68
CA ASN A 390 8.49 -12.10 -12.51
C ASN A 390 7.80 -10.93 -11.78
N THR A 391 7.04 -11.25 -10.75
CA THR A 391 6.30 -10.28 -9.92
C THR A 391 7.21 -9.32 -9.14
N PHE A 392 8.50 -9.64 -8.98
CA PHE A 392 9.36 -9.03 -7.96
C PHE A 392 10.44 -8.08 -8.50
N ASP A 393 10.62 -7.97 -9.82
CA ASP A 393 11.54 -7.01 -10.44
C ASP A 393 10.84 -5.70 -10.90
N GLN A 394 11.58 -4.73 -11.44
CA GLN A 394 11.01 -3.50 -12.01
C GLN A 394 11.94 -2.88 -13.09
N PRO A 395 12.34 -3.64 -14.13
CA PRO A 395 13.37 -3.17 -15.07
C PRO A 395 13.01 -1.86 -15.81
N GLY A 396 11.72 -1.55 -15.96
CA GLY A 396 11.25 -0.38 -16.69
C GLY A 396 11.64 0.97 -16.08
N VAL A 397 11.96 1.03 -14.78
CA VAL A 397 12.26 2.31 -14.10
C VAL A 397 13.70 2.79 -14.29
N GLU A 398 14.62 1.91 -14.70
CA GLU A 398 16.05 2.21 -14.74
C GLU A 398 16.44 3.23 -15.81
N LEU A 399 15.74 3.24 -16.95
CA LEU A 399 16.03 4.20 -18.03
C LEU A 399 15.86 5.65 -17.55
N GLY A 400 14.81 5.94 -16.77
CA GLY A 400 14.57 7.27 -16.20
C GLY A 400 15.70 7.69 -15.26
N LYS A 401 16.19 6.79 -14.42
CA LYS A 401 17.32 7.04 -13.50
C LYS A 401 18.61 7.37 -14.26
N VAL A 402 18.94 6.57 -15.29
CA VAL A 402 20.12 6.80 -16.12
C VAL A 402 20.04 8.16 -16.83
N LYS A 403 18.87 8.50 -17.38
CA LYS A 403 18.67 9.79 -18.06
C LYS A 403 18.79 10.96 -17.08
N THR A 404 18.19 10.85 -15.89
CA THR A 404 18.30 11.87 -14.84
C THR A 404 19.76 12.14 -14.47
N LYS A 405 20.57 11.09 -14.25
CA LYS A 405 22.00 11.25 -13.96
C LYS A 405 22.76 11.95 -15.09
N LYS A 406 22.43 11.66 -16.36
CA LYS A 406 23.04 12.33 -17.51
C LYS A 406 22.66 13.81 -17.61
N ILE A 407 21.42 14.16 -17.28
CA ILE A 407 20.99 15.57 -17.21
C ILE A 407 21.83 16.31 -16.17
N LEU A 408 21.92 15.75 -14.96
CA LEU A 408 22.63 16.36 -13.84
C LEU A 408 24.14 16.47 -14.07
N SER A 409 24.73 15.56 -14.86
CA SER A 409 26.15 15.60 -15.20
C SER A 409 26.47 16.45 -16.45
N GLY A 410 25.47 17.07 -17.09
CA GLY A 410 25.65 17.84 -18.32
C GLY A 410 26.06 17.01 -19.54
N GLN A 411 25.71 15.71 -19.55
CA GLN A 411 26.11 14.73 -20.58
C GLN A 411 25.00 14.41 -21.61
N LEU A 412 24.08 15.34 -21.86
CA LEU A 412 22.96 15.15 -22.79
C LEU A 412 23.04 16.00 -24.05
#